data_AF-A0A257HVF4-F1
#
_entry.id   AF-A0A257HVF4-F1
#
_cell.length_a   1.000
_cell.length_b   1.000
_cell.length_c   1.000
_cell.angle_alpha   90.00
_cell.angle_beta   90.00
_cell.angle_gamma   90.00
#
_symmetry.space_group_name_H-M   'P 1'
#
loop_
_entity.id
_entity.type
_entity.pdbx_description
1 polymer ?
#
loop_
_entity_poly.entity_id
_entity_poly.type
_entity_poly.pdbx_seq_one_letter_code
_entity_poly.pdbx_strand_id
1 'polypeptide(L)' 'MKTLSLKLDDETFETAEAITAELKLARNRYINEAVDLYNRFNQRKLLKNKLAKESKLSSKESMNMLHEFEKFVDEN' A
#
# COMPACT_ATOMS: atom_id res chain seq x y z
N MET A 1 -8.81 -1.77 21.34
CA MET A 1 -7.39 -1.45 21.10
C MET A 1 -6.54 -2.53 21.74
N LYS A 2 -5.40 -2.90 21.14
CA LYS A 2 -4.41 -3.77 21.79
C LYS A 2 -3.26 -2.90 22.30
N THR A 3 -2.71 -3.23 23.48
CA THR A 3 -1.57 -2.51 24.05
C THR A 3 -0.28 -3.07 23.47
N LEU A 4 0.65 -2.18 23.08
CA LEU A 4 1.96 -2.53 22.54
C LEU A 4 3.01 -1.64 23.21
N SER A 5 4.19 -2.19 23.50
CA SER A 5 5.35 -1.41 23.94
C SER A 5 6.21 -1.07 22.74
N LEU A 6 6.30 0.23 22.40
CA LEU A 6 7.01 0.73 21.23
C LEU A 6 8.22 1.55 21.66
N LYS A 7 9.39 1.26 21.08
CA LYS A 7 10.56 2.14 21.17
C LYS A 7 10.57 3.06 19.95
N LEU A 8 10.70 4.36 20.20
CA LEU A 8 10.89 5.38 19.17
C LEU A 8 12.28 5.98 19.33
N ASP A 9 12.84 6.49 18.25
CA ASP A 9 14.03 7.32 18.30
C ASP A 9 13.68 8.65 18.97
N ASP A 10 14.62 9.20 19.74
CA ASP A 10 14.39 10.39 20.57
C ASP A 10 13.85 11.57 19.74
N GLU A 11 14.45 11.83 18.57
CA GLU A 11 13.99 12.91 17.67
C GLU A 11 12.55 12.70 17.18
N THR A 12 12.19 11.46 16.86
CA THR A 12 10.83 11.13 16.41
C THR A 12 9.82 11.30 17.54
N PHE A 13 10.20 10.91 18.76
CA PHE A 13 9.37 11.08 19.94
C PHE A 13 9.15 12.56 20.26
N GLU A 14 10.22 13.35 20.39
CA GLU A 14 10.14 14.79 20.72
C GLU A 14 9.33 15.57 19.69
N THR A 15 9.53 15.27 18.40
CA THR A 15 8.76 15.90 17.32
C THR A 15 7.28 15.55 17.41
N ALA A 16 6.94 14.29 17.71
CA ALA A 16 5.55 13.86 17.86
C ALA A 16 4.90 14.52 19.10
N GLU A 17 5.61 14.65 20.22
CA GLU A 17 5.08 15.34 21.40
C GLU A 17 4.82 16.82 21.11
N ALA A 18 5.74 17.52 20.45
CA ALA A 18 5.56 18.93 20.08
C ALA A 18 4.34 19.14 19.16
N ILE A 19 4.18 18.29 18.13
CA ILE A 19 3.05 18.37 17.21
C ILE A 19 1.73 18.06 17.93
N THR A 20 1.69 17.01 18.74
CA THR A 20 0.45 16.61 19.43
C THR A 20 0.01 17.63 20.47
N ALA A 21 0.96 18.31 21.12
CA ALA A 21 0.68 19.43 22.02
C ALA A 21 0.02 20.61 21.28
N GLU A 22 0.56 21.01 20.14
CA GLU A 22 0.02 22.10 19.31
C GLU A 22 -1.38 21.76 18.76
N LEU A 23 -1.54 20.53 18.27
CA LEU A 23 -2.80 20.05 17.71
C LEU A 23 -3.83 19.64 18.78
N LYS A 24 -3.44 19.61 20.05
CA LYS A 24 -4.26 19.15 21.18
C LYS A 24 -4.82 17.74 20.97
N LEU A 25 -4.00 16.86 20.41
CA LEU A 25 -4.35 15.47 20.12
C LEU A 25 -3.72 14.53 21.16
N ALA A 26 -4.42 13.46 21.51
CA ALA A 26 -3.81 12.41 22.31
C ALA A 26 -2.69 11.73 21.51
N ARG A 27 -1.48 11.63 22.08
CA ARG A 27 -0.32 10.95 21.48
C ARG A 27 -0.65 9.60 20.86
N ASN A 28 -1.34 8.74 21.61
CA ASN A 28 -1.72 7.41 21.11
C ASN A 28 -2.62 7.48 19.87
N ARG A 29 -3.51 8.48 19.79
CA ARG A 29 -4.38 8.67 18.62
C ARG A 29 -3.53 9.08 17.41
N TYR A 30 -2.65 10.05 17.59
CA TYR A 30 -1.72 10.50 16.55
C TYR A 30 -0.84 9.37 16.02
N ILE A 31 -0.23 8.58 16.91
CA ILE A 31 0.60 7.43 16.53
C ILE A 31 -0.22 6.39 15.76
N ASN A 32 -1.45 6.08 16.21
CA ASN A 32 -2.30 5.12 15.51
C ASN A 32 -2.68 5.61 14.10
N GLU A 33 -3.00 6.90 13.94
CA GLU A 33 -3.32 7.48 12.63
C GLU A 33 -2.10 7.48 11.69
N ALA A 34 -0.91 7.81 12.21
CA ALA A 34 0.33 7.74 11.44
C ALA A 34 0.63 6.31 10.97
N VAL A 35 0.48 5.31 11.85
CA VAL A 35 0.66 3.90 11.50
C VAL A 35 -0.36 3.43 10.47
N ASP A 36 -1.64 3.82 10.60
CA ASP A 36 -2.68 3.47 9.62
C ASP A 36 -2.36 4.06 8.24
N LEU A 37 -1.92 5.31 8.17
CA LEU A 37 -1.51 5.96 6.93
C LEU A 37 -0.35 5.21 6.26
N TYR A 38 0.68 4.84 7.03
CA TYR A 38 1.82 4.11 6.51
C TYR A 38 1.47 2.67 6.09
N ASN A 39 0.56 2.01 6.81
CA ASN A 39 0.04 0.70 6.45
C ASN A 39 -0.68 0.74 5.09
N ARG A 40 -1.57 1.70 4.89
CA ARG A 40 -2.29 1.87 3.61
C ARG A 40 -1.34 2.11 2.44
N PHE A 41 -0.30 2.93 2.66
CA PHE A 41 0.74 3.16 1.65
C PHE A 41 1.44 1.85 1.27
N ASN A 42 1.91 1.07 2.26
CA ASN A 42 2.62 -0.17 2.02
C ASN A 42 1.73 -1.26 1.42
N GLN A 43 0.46 -1.34 1.83
CA GLN A 43 -0.52 -2.24 1.21
C GLN A 43 -0.68 -1.97 -0.28
N ARG A 44 -0.82 -0.70 -0.68
CA ARG A 44 -0.90 -0.31 -2.09
C ARG A 44 0.39 -0.63 -2.84
N LYS A 45 1.56 -0.39 -2.23
CA LYS A 45 2.86 -0.73 -2.81
C LYS A 45 3.01 -2.23 -3.06
N LEU A 46 2.61 -3.05 -2.09
CA LEU A 46 2.62 -4.52 -2.22
C LEU A 46 1.64 -5.00 -3.27
N LEU A 47 0.42 -4.44 -3.32
CA LEU A 47 -0.57 -4.78 -4.35
C LEU A 47 -0.08 -4.44 -5.75
N LYS A 48 0.50 -3.25 -5.95
CA LYS A 48 1.10 -2.84 -7.22
C LYS A 48 2.14 -3.86 -7.69
N ASN A 49 3.02 -4.30 -6.81
CA ASN A 49 4.05 -5.28 -7.15
C ASN A 49 3.46 -6.65 -7.52
N LYS A 50 2.42 -7.09 -6.81
CA LYS A 50 1.69 -8.34 -7.13
C LYS A 50 1.04 -8.25 -8.51
N LEU A 51 0.28 -7.20 -8.77
CA LEU A 51 -0.39 -6.98 -10.06
C LEU A 51 0.61 -6.91 -11.22
N ALA A 52 1.75 -6.23 -11.04
CA ALA A 52 2.79 -6.17 -12.08
C ALA A 52 3.39 -7.56 -12.38
N LYS A 53 3.60 -8.37 -11.34
CA LYS A 53 4.10 -9.74 -11.49
C LYS A 53 3.06 -10.63 -12.21
N GLU A 54 1.81 -10.58 -11.78
CA GLU A 54 0.72 -11.37 -12.35
C GLU A 54 0.44 -10.97 -13.80
N SER A 55 0.36 -9.67 -14.08
CA SER A 55 0.22 -9.14 -15.45
C SER A 55 1.35 -9.60 -16.36
N LYS A 56 2.61 -9.56 -15.90
CA LYS A 56 3.74 -10.06 -16.70
C LYS A 56 3.67 -11.56 -16.95
N LEU A 57 3.17 -12.33 -15.98
CA LEU A 57 3.06 -13.78 -16.10
C LEU A 57 1.96 -14.18 -17.08
N SER A 58 0.82 -13.48 -17.08
CA SER A 58 -0.32 -13.81 -17.95
C SER A 58 -0.29 -13.13 -19.32
N SER A 59 0.48 -12.04 -19.52
CA SER A 59 0.35 -11.21 -20.73
C SER A 59 0.60 -11.98 -22.02
N LYS A 60 1.59 -12.87 -22.06
CA LYS A 60 1.92 -13.64 -23.26
C LYS A 60 0.74 -14.52 -23.68
N GLU A 61 0.18 -15.27 -22.75
CA GLU A 61 -0.96 -16.16 -23.02
C GLU A 61 -2.21 -15.36 -23.38
N SER A 62 -2.47 -14.24 -22.69
CA SER A 62 -3.59 -13.35 -23.03
C SER A 62 -3.46 -12.76 -24.45
N MET A 63 -2.25 -12.36 -24.87
CA MET A 63 -2.03 -11.85 -26.22
C MET A 63 -2.13 -12.94 -27.30
N ASN A 64 -1.68 -14.16 -27.01
CA ASN A 64 -1.85 -15.29 -27.93
C ASN A 64 -3.33 -15.59 -28.16
N MET A 65 -4.11 -15.67 -27.10
CA MET A 65 -5.55 -15.91 -27.17
C MET A 65 -6.26 -14.78 -27.93
N LEU A 66 -5.89 -13.51 -27.67
CA LEU A 66 -6.42 -12.37 -28.42
C LEU A 66 -6.16 -12.52 -29.93
N HIS A 67 -4.94 -12.88 -30.31
CA HIS A 67 -4.58 -13.07 -31.72
C HIS A 67 -5.34 -14.22 -32.38
N GLU A 68 -5.64 -15.29 -31.64
CA GLU A 68 -6.51 -16.37 -32.14
C GLU A 68 -7.94 -15.86 -32.39
N PHE A 69 -8.51 -15.07 -31.48
CA PHE A 69 -9.83 -14.46 -31.68
C PHE A 69 -9.88 -13.52 -32.88
N GLU A 70 -8.84 -12.71 -33.10
CA GLU A 70 -8.76 -11.80 -34.25
C GLU A 70 -8.82 -12.57 -35.57
N LYS A 71 -8.10 -13.69 -35.69
CA LYS A 71 -8.16 -14.55 -36.89
C LYS A 71 -9.56 -15.08 -37.17
N PHE A 72 -10.29 -15.49 -36.14
CA PHE A 72 -11.66 -15.97 -36.32
C PHE A 72 -12.62 -14.87 -36.81
N VAL A 73 -12.36 -13.60 -36.46
CA VAL A 73 -13.17 -12.47 -36.93
C VAL A 73 -12.84 -12.11 -38.37
N ASP A 74 -11.56 -12.15 -38.76
CA ASP A 74 -11.11 -11.83 -40.13
C ASP A 74 -11.46 -12.94 -41.16
N GLU A 75 -11.69 -14.17 -40.71
CA GLU A 75 -12.10 -15.30 -41.55
C GLU A 75 -13.62 -15.37 -41.83
N ASN A 76 -14.45 -14.53 -41.19
CA ASN A 76 -15.90 -14.43 -41.39
C ASN A 76 -16.30 -13.13 -42.13
#